data_AF-A0A0G1BM65-F1
#
_entry.id   AF-A0A0G1BM65-F1
#
_cell.length_a   1.000
_cell.length_b   1.000
_cell.length_c   1.000
_cell.angle_alpha   90.00
_cell.angle_beta   90.00
_cell.angle_gamma   90.00
#
_symmetry.space_group_name_H-M   'P 1'
#
loop_
_entity.id
_entity.type
_entity.pdbx_description
1 polymer ?
#
loop_
_entity_poly.entity_id
_entity_poly.type
_entity_poly.pdbx_seq_one_letter_code
_entity_poly.pdbx_strand_id
1 'polypeptide(L)'
;MNLNLNMNVKKKRDAGFTLLELLIVISIIAILSVALVLVLNPAEALRKSRDAQRISDLSTMKTALGLYLTSTSTPYLGSLTTNTACKASPTSAYVSGDDIFYSLPTSAGTLADTTLDGGSASVPASVNVASPSLTDGTGWIPVNFDTLTGGSPISNLPVDPVNALGTGDSVTSITSATLAYRYACAASPLTFEMDAVLESIAYTSSENKLTADGGNSTNYYEVGTNLKIMGATAGGVDF
;
A
#
# COMPACT_ATOMS: atom_id res chain seq x y z
N MET A 1 61.28 58.68 22.99
CA MET A 1 61.99 57.71 22.13
C MET A 1 60.92 56.82 21.52
N ASN A 2 60.53 57.08 20.27
CA ASN A 2 59.40 56.39 19.62
C ASN A 2 59.93 55.16 18.88
N LEU A 3 59.51 53.95 19.29
CA LEU A 3 59.75 52.73 18.53
C LEU A 3 58.66 52.56 17.47
N ASN A 4 59.06 52.58 16.20
CA ASN A 4 58.22 52.11 15.08
C ASN A 4 58.39 50.60 14.95
N LEU A 5 57.36 49.83 15.28
CA LEU A 5 57.28 48.40 14.98
C LEU A 5 56.63 48.21 13.60
N ASN A 6 57.45 47.80 12.63
CA ASN A 6 57.00 47.52 11.27
C ASN A 6 56.44 46.08 11.22
N MET A 7 55.11 45.93 11.31
CA MET A 7 54.45 44.62 11.31
C MET A 7 54.26 44.13 9.87
N ASN A 8 55.10 43.20 9.42
CA ASN A 8 55.04 42.62 8.08
C ASN A 8 54.01 41.48 8.03
N VAL A 9 52.75 41.80 7.70
CA VAL A 9 51.68 40.80 7.52
C VAL A 9 51.90 40.06 6.20
N LYS A 10 52.37 38.80 6.26
CA LYS A 10 52.42 37.91 5.10
C LYS A 10 51.00 37.55 4.67
N LYS A 11 50.54 38.12 3.56
CA LYS A 11 49.26 37.78 2.93
C LYS A 11 49.32 36.32 2.43
N LYS A 12 48.56 35.40 3.04
CA LYS A 12 48.38 34.05 2.49
C LYS A 12 47.66 34.19 1.14
N ARG A 13 48.20 33.57 0.10
CA ARG A 13 47.53 33.44 -1.20
C ARG A 13 46.65 32.20 -1.10
N ASP A 14 45.33 32.40 -1.08
CA ASP A 14 44.41 31.29 -1.26
C ASP A 14 44.50 30.86 -2.73
N ALA A 15 44.95 29.63 -2.95
CA ALA A 15 45.02 29.04 -4.28
C ALA A 15 43.58 28.79 -4.76
N GLY A 16 43.18 29.45 -5.85
CA GLY A 16 41.91 29.18 -6.52
C GLY A 16 42.01 27.95 -7.42
N PHE A 17 40.88 27.25 -7.59
CA PHE A 17 40.77 26.15 -8.56
C PHE A 17 41.03 26.65 -9.99
N THR A 18 41.70 25.83 -10.80
CA THR A 18 41.87 26.10 -12.22
C THR A 18 40.59 25.72 -12.99
N LEU A 19 40.31 26.42 -14.09
CA LEU A 19 39.16 26.09 -14.96
C LEU A 19 39.27 24.68 -15.54
N LEU A 20 40.49 24.20 -15.79
CA LEU A 20 40.75 22.86 -16.30
C LEU A 20 40.37 21.78 -15.26
N GLU A 21 40.71 22.00 -13.99
CA GLU A 21 40.34 21.06 -12.91
C GLU A 21 38.82 20.95 -12.78
N LEU A 22 38.10 22.08 -12.82
CA LEU A 22 36.64 22.05 -12.77
C LEU A 22 36.05 21.32 -13.99
N LEU A 23 36.62 21.53 -15.19
CA LEU A 23 36.16 20.91 -16.43
C LEU A 23 36.37 19.39 -16.45
N ILE A 24 37.49 18.90 -15.92
CA ILE A 24 37.75 17.46 -15.82
C ILE A 24 36.80 16.83 -14.81
N VAL A 25 36.54 17.48 -13.67
CA VAL A 25 35.64 16.97 -12.63
C VAL A 25 34.21 16.81 -13.15
N ILE A 26 33.65 17.82 -13.81
CA ILE A 26 32.28 17.71 -14.36
C ILE A 26 32.19 16.64 -15.46
N SER A 27 33.27 16.44 -16.22
CA SER A 27 33.35 15.43 -17.27
C SER A 27 33.35 14.01 -16.68
N ILE A 28 34.13 13.78 -15.62
CA ILE A 28 34.16 12.49 -14.91
C ILE A 28 32.82 12.22 -14.23
N ILE A 29 32.22 13.22 -13.55
CA ILE A 29 30.91 13.08 -12.92
C ILE A 29 29.84 12.72 -13.96
N ALA A 30 29.84 13.34 -15.13
CA ALA A 30 28.88 13.05 -16.20
C ALA A 30 28.97 11.57 -16.66
N ILE A 31 30.18 11.06 -16.89
CA ILE A 31 30.39 9.67 -17.33
C ILE A 31 29.95 8.68 -16.25
N LEU A 32 30.36 8.90 -14.99
CA LEU A 32 30.01 8.02 -13.88
C LEU A 32 28.51 8.03 -13.58
N SER A 33 27.84 9.17 -13.74
CA SER A 33 26.39 9.30 -13.49
C SER A 33 25.57 8.43 -14.43
N VAL A 34 25.93 8.39 -15.72
CA VAL A 34 25.21 7.56 -16.72
C VAL A 34 25.38 6.08 -16.40
N ALA A 35 26.61 5.63 -16.08
CA ALA A 35 26.88 4.25 -15.73
C ALA A 35 26.10 3.81 -14.46
N LEU A 36 25.99 4.69 -13.46
CA LEU A 36 25.30 4.40 -12.21
C LEU A 36 23.81 4.14 -12.39
N VAL A 37 23.12 4.93 -13.22
CA VAL A 37 21.67 4.78 -13.47
C VAL A 37 21.37 3.44 -14.13
N LEU A 38 22.23 2.99 -15.04
CA LEU A 38 22.08 1.71 -15.73
C LEU A 38 22.27 0.51 -14.78
N VAL A 39 23.17 0.63 -13.80
CA VAL A 39 23.48 -0.45 -12.86
C VAL A 39 22.50 -0.52 -11.70
N LEU A 40 22.10 0.62 -11.13
CA LEU A 40 21.31 0.66 -9.89
C LEU A 40 19.79 0.63 -10.10
N ASN A 41 19.29 0.91 -11.31
CA ASN A 41 17.86 1.04 -11.62
C ASN A 41 17.08 1.74 -10.47
N PRO A 42 17.29 3.06 -10.26
CA PRO A 42 16.74 3.77 -9.11
C PRO A 42 15.20 3.72 -9.04
N ALA A 43 14.52 3.61 -10.19
CA ALA A 43 13.07 3.46 -10.24
C ALA A 43 12.62 2.15 -9.57
N GLU A 44 13.32 1.05 -9.82
CA GLU A 44 13.04 -0.24 -9.18
C GLU A 44 13.34 -0.21 -7.69
N ALA A 45 14.42 0.47 -7.26
CA ALA A 45 14.71 0.65 -5.84
C ALA A 45 13.59 1.39 -5.10
N LEU A 46 12.99 2.42 -5.73
CA LEU A 46 11.85 3.14 -5.19
C LEU A 46 10.57 2.26 -5.15
N ARG A 47 10.31 1.47 -6.21
CA ARG A 47 9.19 0.49 -6.23
C ARG A 47 9.35 -0.52 -5.08
N LYS A 48 10.55 -1.08 -4.92
CA LYS A 48 10.87 -2.03 -3.83
C LYS A 48 10.69 -1.41 -2.45
N SER A 49 11.08 -0.14 -2.27
CA SER A 49 10.86 0.58 -1.01
C SER A 49 9.38 0.78 -0.70
N ARG A 50 8.56 1.15 -1.70
CA ARG A 50 7.10 1.29 -1.51
C ARG A 50 6.44 -0.05 -1.21
N ASP A 51 6.84 -1.11 -1.89
CA ASP A 51 6.30 -2.45 -1.61
C ASP A 51 6.70 -2.96 -0.23
N ALA A 52 7.92 -2.68 0.23
CA ALA A 52 8.33 -3.02 1.59
C ALA A 52 7.44 -2.32 2.63
N GLN A 53 7.04 -1.07 2.35
CA GLN A 53 6.04 -0.35 3.14
C GLN A 53 4.67 -1.05 3.09
N ARG A 54 4.17 -1.41 1.89
CA ARG A 54 2.90 -2.14 1.72
C ARG A 54 2.84 -3.43 2.54
N ILE A 55 3.90 -4.24 2.45
CA ILE A 55 3.99 -5.50 3.20
C ILE A 55 4.00 -5.23 4.72
N SER A 56 4.73 -4.22 5.17
CA SER A 56 4.77 -3.82 6.59
C SER A 56 3.43 -3.31 7.09
N ASP A 57 2.74 -2.50 6.28
CA ASP A 57 1.42 -1.94 6.57
C ASP A 57 0.39 -3.06 6.73
N LEU A 58 0.31 -3.98 5.77
CA LEU A 58 -0.60 -5.12 5.82
C LEU A 58 -0.29 -6.05 7.00
N SER A 59 0.99 -6.28 7.32
CA SER A 59 1.39 -7.05 8.50
C SER A 59 0.93 -6.38 9.80
N THR A 60 1.11 -5.06 9.90
CA THR A 60 0.67 -4.28 11.08
C THR A 60 -0.84 -4.34 11.22
N MET A 61 -1.57 -4.20 10.12
CA MET A 61 -3.02 -4.29 10.11
C MET A 61 -3.54 -5.66 10.50
N LYS A 62 -2.89 -6.74 10.03
CA LYS A 62 -3.24 -8.10 10.44
C LYS A 62 -3.12 -8.29 11.95
N THR A 63 -2.07 -7.74 12.55
CA THR A 63 -1.89 -7.78 14.01
C THR A 63 -2.96 -6.96 14.74
N ALA A 64 -3.28 -5.74 14.27
CA ALA A 64 -4.31 -4.90 14.87
C ALA A 64 -5.71 -5.54 14.80
N LEU A 65 -6.08 -6.10 13.65
CA LEU A 65 -7.33 -6.85 13.48
C LEU A 65 -7.36 -8.12 14.33
N GLY A 66 -6.24 -8.83 14.45
CA GLY A 66 -6.12 -9.98 15.34
C GLY A 66 -6.33 -9.61 16.82
N LEU A 67 -5.77 -8.48 17.27
CA LEU A 67 -6.02 -7.95 18.61
C LEU A 67 -7.50 -7.60 18.79
N TYR A 68 -8.10 -6.94 17.80
CA TYR A 68 -9.53 -6.59 17.84
C TYR A 68 -10.43 -7.83 17.97
N LEU A 69 -10.19 -8.86 17.16
CA LEU A 69 -10.95 -10.11 17.16
C LEU A 69 -10.84 -10.89 18.48
N THR A 70 -9.71 -10.77 19.17
CA THR A 70 -9.47 -11.48 20.44
C THR A 70 -9.88 -10.69 21.68
N SER A 71 -9.96 -9.36 21.57
CA SER A 71 -10.26 -8.46 22.69
C SER A 71 -11.71 -7.97 22.72
N THR A 72 -12.47 -8.21 21.64
CA THR A 72 -13.86 -7.77 21.50
C THR A 72 -14.81 -8.95 21.67
N SER A 73 -15.82 -8.83 22.55
CA SER A 73 -16.77 -9.92 22.81
C SER A 73 -17.66 -10.26 21.61
N THR A 74 -18.04 -9.24 20.85
CA THR A 74 -18.90 -9.35 19.66
C THR A 74 -18.26 -8.56 18.52
N PRO A 75 -17.25 -9.14 17.85
CA PRO A 75 -16.50 -8.42 16.82
C PRO A 75 -17.34 -8.23 15.55
N TYR A 76 -17.31 -7.00 15.04
CA TYR A 76 -17.83 -6.63 13.72
C TYR A 76 -16.68 -6.21 12.82
N LEU A 77 -16.62 -6.81 11.63
CA LEU A 77 -15.60 -6.65 10.60
C LEU A 77 -16.15 -5.98 9.33
N GLY A 78 -17.46 -6.02 9.09
CA GLY A 78 -18.09 -5.41 7.92
C GLY A 78 -18.74 -4.05 8.18
N SER A 79 -18.89 -3.65 9.44
CA SER A 79 -19.54 -2.40 9.86
C SER A 79 -19.31 -2.19 11.36
N LEU A 80 -19.80 -1.07 11.90
CA LEU A 80 -19.80 -0.76 13.33
C LEU A 80 -20.73 -1.65 14.16
N THR A 81 -21.74 -2.27 13.55
CA THR A 81 -22.80 -2.98 14.28
C THR A 81 -23.18 -4.36 13.73
N THR A 82 -22.76 -4.70 12.51
CA THR A 82 -23.13 -5.95 11.83
C THR A 82 -22.00 -6.45 10.93
N ASN A 83 -22.09 -7.71 10.50
CA ASN A 83 -21.22 -8.32 9.49
C ASN A 83 -21.96 -8.55 8.16
N THR A 84 -22.97 -7.72 7.85
CA THR A 84 -23.78 -7.88 6.64
C THR A 84 -23.04 -7.50 5.35
N ALA A 85 -21.98 -6.70 5.47
CA ALA A 85 -21.06 -6.38 4.37
C ALA A 85 -20.00 -7.47 4.12
N CYS A 86 -19.93 -8.46 5.03
CA CYS A 86 -19.03 -9.60 4.86
C CYS A 86 -19.73 -10.71 4.08
N LYS A 87 -18.96 -11.43 3.27
CA LYS A 87 -19.41 -12.67 2.61
C LYS A 87 -19.95 -13.65 3.65
N ALA A 88 -20.91 -14.50 3.25
CA ALA A 88 -21.43 -15.52 4.15
C ALA A 88 -20.34 -16.47 4.68
N SER A 89 -19.42 -16.90 3.80
CA SER A 89 -18.26 -17.75 4.09
C SER A 89 -17.12 -17.37 3.14
N PRO A 90 -15.84 -17.62 3.49
CA PRO A 90 -14.70 -17.18 2.68
C PRO A 90 -14.80 -17.54 1.21
N THR A 91 -15.17 -18.78 0.90
CA THR A 91 -15.22 -19.29 -0.48
C THR A 91 -16.60 -19.19 -1.12
N SER A 92 -17.58 -18.54 -0.48
CA SER A 92 -18.88 -18.29 -1.10
C SER A 92 -18.75 -17.30 -2.26
N ALA A 93 -19.66 -17.36 -3.24
CA ALA A 93 -19.81 -16.27 -4.19
C ALA A 93 -20.25 -14.99 -3.47
N TYR A 94 -19.87 -13.84 -3.99
CA TYR A 94 -20.39 -12.56 -3.53
C TYR A 94 -21.90 -12.45 -3.79
N VAL A 95 -22.61 -11.81 -2.87
CA VAL A 95 -24.04 -11.50 -2.98
C VAL A 95 -24.29 -10.01 -2.79
N SER A 96 -25.49 -9.56 -3.13
CA SER A 96 -25.88 -8.16 -2.90
C SER A 96 -25.77 -7.81 -1.43
N GLY A 97 -25.04 -6.73 -1.14
CA GLY A 97 -24.76 -6.27 0.22
C GLY A 97 -23.37 -6.61 0.72
N ASP A 98 -22.64 -7.53 0.07
CA ASP A 98 -21.23 -7.74 0.35
C ASP A 98 -20.40 -6.58 -0.23
N ASP A 99 -19.37 -6.15 0.50
CA ASP A 99 -18.53 -5.02 0.11
C ASP A 99 -17.04 -5.41 0.03
N ILE A 100 -16.33 -4.80 -0.92
CA ILE A 100 -14.86 -4.71 -0.93
C ILE A 100 -14.51 -3.25 -0.65
N PHE A 101 -13.75 -3.03 0.43
CA PHE A 101 -13.37 -1.70 0.87
C PHE A 101 -11.98 -1.31 0.34
N TYR A 102 -11.83 -0.08 -0.13
CA TYR A 102 -10.60 0.46 -0.71
C TYR A 102 -10.04 1.62 0.12
N SER A 103 -8.72 1.68 0.27
CA SER A 103 -8.01 2.78 0.95
C SER A 103 -8.01 4.12 0.21
N LEU A 104 -8.81 4.26 -0.84
CA LEU A 104 -8.92 5.48 -1.64
C LEU A 104 -9.87 6.49 -0.98
N PRO A 105 -9.56 7.80 -0.99
CA PRO A 105 -10.49 8.81 -0.51
C PRO A 105 -11.64 9.01 -1.53
N THR A 106 -12.83 9.43 -1.09
CA THR A 106 -13.92 9.80 -2.04
C THR A 106 -13.58 10.99 -2.93
N SER A 107 -12.52 11.75 -2.64
CA SER A 107 -11.97 12.74 -3.56
C SER A 107 -11.36 12.13 -4.82
N ALA A 108 -11.00 10.84 -4.81
CA ALA A 108 -10.67 10.07 -6.01
C ALA A 108 -11.92 9.68 -6.82
N GLY A 109 -13.11 9.98 -6.29
CA GLY A 109 -14.43 9.62 -6.81
C GLY A 109 -15.03 8.43 -6.05
N THR A 110 -16.36 8.33 -6.08
CA THR A 110 -17.08 7.20 -5.48
C THR A 110 -16.93 5.98 -6.38
N LEU A 111 -16.28 4.93 -5.87
CA LEU A 111 -16.14 3.69 -6.59
C LEU A 111 -17.52 3.03 -6.80
N ALA A 112 -17.72 2.48 -7.99
CA ALA A 112 -18.97 1.87 -8.45
C ALA A 112 -18.67 0.65 -9.33
N ASP A 113 -17.50 0.04 -9.17
CA ASP A 113 -17.12 -1.15 -9.92
C ASP A 113 -17.93 -2.36 -9.44
N THR A 114 -18.76 -2.86 -10.35
CA THR A 114 -19.59 -4.05 -10.19
C THR A 114 -19.09 -5.19 -11.08
N THR A 115 -17.79 -5.31 -11.31
CA THR A 115 -17.18 -6.40 -12.11
C THR A 115 -16.08 -7.18 -11.38
N LEU A 116 -15.75 -6.80 -10.14
CA LEU A 116 -14.64 -7.34 -9.37
C LEU A 116 -14.81 -8.82 -8.95
N ASP A 117 -13.68 -9.53 -8.90
CA ASP A 117 -13.51 -10.89 -8.33
C ASP A 117 -14.45 -11.97 -8.89
N GLY A 118 -14.58 -12.03 -10.22
CA GLY A 118 -15.24 -13.16 -10.91
C GLY A 118 -16.75 -12.96 -11.11
N GLY A 119 -17.16 -11.73 -11.44
CA GLY A 119 -18.55 -11.32 -11.62
C GLY A 119 -19.47 -12.39 -12.22
N SER A 120 -20.47 -12.79 -11.44
CA SER A 120 -21.70 -13.40 -11.92
C SER A 120 -22.86 -13.00 -11.01
N ALA A 121 -23.94 -12.47 -11.64
CA ALA A 121 -25.26 -12.08 -11.14
C ALA A 121 -25.38 -11.11 -9.94
N SER A 122 -24.50 -11.15 -8.94
CA SER A 122 -24.49 -10.27 -7.77
C SER A 122 -23.05 -9.95 -7.40
N VAL A 123 -22.65 -8.71 -7.66
CA VAL A 123 -21.25 -8.27 -7.59
C VAL A 123 -21.09 -7.42 -6.32
N PRO A 124 -20.00 -7.57 -5.56
CA PRO A 124 -19.84 -6.78 -4.34
C PRO A 124 -19.77 -5.29 -4.68
N ALA A 125 -20.20 -4.44 -3.77
CA ALA A 125 -19.98 -3.01 -3.94
C ALA A 125 -18.52 -2.68 -3.65
N SER A 126 -17.93 -1.83 -4.47
CA SER A 126 -16.65 -1.20 -4.16
C SER A 126 -16.91 0.02 -3.27
N VAL A 127 -16.38 0.02 -2.06
CA VAL A 127 -16.62 1.08 -1.08
C VAL A 127 -15.34 1.84 -0.80
N ASN A 128 -15.43 3.17 -0.84
CA ASN A 128 -14.35 4.05 -0.44
C ASN A 128 -14.92 5.21 0.39
N VAL A 129 -14.10 5.76 1.28
CA VAL A 129 -14.57 6.71 2.33
C VAL A 129 -13.88 8.06 2.22
N ALA A 130 -14.47 9.11 2.78
CA ALA A 130 -13.89 10.45 2.70
C ALA A 130 -12.53 10.57 3.40
N SER A 131 -12.34 9.83 4.48
CA SER A 131 -11.11 9.86 5.30
C SER A 131 -10.65 8.44 5.57
N PRO A 132 -9.91 7.81 4.63
CA PRO A 132 -9.56 6.40 4.72
C PRO A 132 -8.71 6.08 5.95
N SER A 133 -7.90 7.02 6.44
CA SER A 133 -6.95 6.79 7.53
C SER A 133 -7.54 6.73 8.95
N LEU A 134 -8.86 6.90 9.13
CA LEU A 134 -9.50 6.91 10.45
C LEU A 134 -9.60 5.52 11.09
N THR A 135 -9.50 5.44 12.41
CA THR A 135 -9.52 4.18 13.21
C THR A 135 -10.83 3.97 13.99
N ASP A 136 -11.77 4.90 13.89
CA ASP A 136 -13.06 4.91 14.59
C ASP A 136 -14.14 4.04 13.91
N GLY A 137 -13.75 3.26 12.90
CA GLY A 137 -14.60 2.44 12.05
C GLY A 137 -15.31 3.19 10.92
N THR A 138 -14.97 4.46 10.70
CA THR A 138 -15.38 5.24 9.51
C THR A 138 -14.27 5.36 8.45
N GLY A 139 -13.11 4.74 8.71
CA GLY A 139 -12.01 4.59 7.76
C GLY A 139 -12.28 3.51 6.70
N TRP A 140 -11.27 3.19 5.89
CA TRP A 140 -11.41 2.20 4.82
C TRP A 140 -11.53 0.76 5.34
N ILE A 141 -11.14 0.50 6.58
CA ILE A 141 -11.50 -0.74 7.28
C ILE A 141 -12.62 -0.38 8.25
N PRO A 142 -13.84 -0.96 8.12
CA PRO A 142 -15.01 -0.57 8.90
C PRO A 142 -15.02 -1.20 10.30
N VAL A 143 -13.89 -1.10 10.99
CA VAL A 143 -13.65 -1.62 12.35
C VAL A 143 -13.28 -0.47 13.27
N ASN A 144 -13.99 -0.33 14.39
CA ASN A 144 -13.70 0.69 15.38
C ASN A 144 -12.66 0.20 16.39
N PHE A 145 -11.39 0.49 16.11
CA PHE A 145 -10.26 0.15 16.97
C PHE A 145 -10.23 0.99 18.26
N ASP A 146 -10.85 2.17 18.27
CA ASP A 146 -10.85 3.06 19.44
C ASP A 146 -11.66 2.49 20.62
N THR A 147 -12.53 1.50 20.35
CA THR A 147 -13.28 0.77 21.39
C THR A 147 -12.45 -0.24 22.17
N LEU A 148 -11.22 -0.53 21.74
CA LEU A 148 -10.35 -1.47 22.43
C LEU A 148 -9.94 -0.93 23.80
N THR A 149 -9.88 -1.84 24.78
CA THR A 149 -9.42 -1.48 26.12
C THR A 149 -7.94 -1.11 26.05
N GLY A 150 -7.60 0.14 26.37
CA GLY A 150 -6.26 0.70 26.17
C GLY A 150 -6.15 1.61 24.93
N GLY A 151 -7.23 1.78 24.18
CA GLY A 151 -7.29 2.60 22.96
C GLY A 151 -6.87 1.83 21.71
N SER A 152 -6.92 2.52 20.56
CA SER A 152 -6.53 1.94 19.28
C SER A 152 -5.04 1.53 19.29
N PRO A 153 -4.69 0.32 18.83
CA PRO A 153 -3.31 -0.14 18.71
C PRO A 153 -2.54 0.57 17.60
N ILE A 154 -3.23 1.32 16.74
CA ILE A 154 -2.68 2.05 15.60
C ILE A 154 -3.20 3.49 15.60
N SER A 155 -2.37 4.44 15.20
CA SER A 155 -2.76 5.87 15.17
C SER A 155 -3.52 6.27 13.89
N ASN A 156 -3.40 5.48 12.83
CA ASN A 156 -4.14 5.64 11.59
C ASN A 156 -4.18 4.30 10.83
N LEU A 157 -5.19 4.14 9.98
CA LEU A 157 -5.15 3.12 8.94
C LEU A 157 -4.15 3.55 7.87
N PRO A 158 -3.25 2.65 7.41
CA PRO A 158 -2.31 2.97 6.37
C PRO A 158 -3.05 3.22 5.06
N VAL A 159 -2.47 4.09 4.23
CA VAL A 159 -2.88 4.31 2.84
C VAL A 159 -1.68 4.04 1.96
N ASP A 160 -1.92 3.53 0.76
CA ASP A 160 -0.85 3.23 -0.19
C ASP A 160 0.03 4.48 -0.44
N PRO A 161 1.36 4.35 -0.60
CA PRO A 161 2.20 5.53 -0.84
C PRO A 161 1.86 6.31 -2.12
N VAL A 162 1.26 5.65 -3.11
CA VAL A 162 0.74 6.25 -4.34
C VAL A 162 -0.76 6.57 -4.20
N ASN A 163 -1.53 5.65 -3.60
CA ASN A 163 -2.98 5.75 -3.33
C ASN A 163 -3.78 6.36 -4.48
N ALA A 164 -3.67 5.76 -5.67
CA ALA A 164 -4.28 6.28 -6.88
C ALA A 164 -4.85 5.14 -7.74
N LEU A 165 -5.85 5.51 -8.55
CA LEU A 165 -6.35 4.66 -9.63
C LEU A 165 -5.22 4.38 -10.64
N GLY A 166 -5.17 3.14 -11.13
CA GLY A 166 -4.21 2.71 -12.12
C GLY A 166 -4.45 3.36 -13.49
N THR A 167 -3.46 3.24 -14.37
CA THR A 167 -3.63 3.67 -15.76
C THR A 167 -4.63 2.76 -16.45
N GLY A 168 -5.77 3.30 -16.89
CA GLY A 168 -6.87 2.53 -17.47
C GLY A 168 -8.00 2.23 -16.48
N ASP A 169 -7.79 2.50 -15.19
CA ASP A 169 -8.83 2.39 -14.18
C ASP A 169 -9.71 3.65 -14.16
N SER A 170 -10.95 3.44 -13.75
CA SER A 170 -11.94 4.49 -13.52
C SER A 170 -12.74 4.15 -12.28
N VAL A 171 -13.48 5.11 -11.73
CA VAL A 171 -14.36 4.84 -10.58
C VAL A 171 -15.41 3.76 -10.86
N THR A 172 -15.70 3.44 -12.13
CA THR A 172 -16.65 2.39 -12.54
C THR A 172 -16.00 1.07 -12.94
N SER A 173 -14.67 1.01 -13.05
CA SER A 173 -13.93 -0.19 -13.45
C SER A 173 -12.51 -0.11 -12.91
N ILE A 174 -12.20 -0.99 -11.98
CA ILE A 174 -10.97 -1.05 -11.20
C ILE A 174 -10.28 -2.38 -11.53
N THR A 175 -9.04 -2.30 -11.98
CA THR A 175 -8.21 -3.47 -12.31
C THR A 175 -7.09 -3.65 -11.29
N SER A 176 -6.24 -4.66 -11.50
CA SER A 176 -4.99 -4.87 -10.75
C SER A 176 -3.91 -3.82 -11.01
N ALA A 177 -4.20 -2.75 -11.75
CA ALA A 177 -3.32 -1.59 -11.87
C ALA A 177 -3.50 -0.55 -10.75
N THR A 178 -4.58 -0.62 -9.97
CA THR A 178 -4.85 0.33 -8.87
C THR A 178 -3.89 0.10 -7.71
N LEU A 179 -3.21 1.17 -7.29
CA LEU A 179 -2.30 1.16 -6.15
C LEU A 179 -3.03 1.68 -4.92
N ALA A 180 -3.76 0.77 -4.26
CA ALA A 180 -4.48 0.97 -3.02
C ALA A 180 -4.52 -0.33 -2.21
N TYR A 181 -4.84 -0.25 -0.92
CA TYR A 181 -5.15 -1.43 -0.13
C TYR A 181 -6.63 -1.80 -0.28
N ARG A 182 -6.91 -3.11 -0.31
CA ARG A 182 -8.27 -3.63 -0.30
C ARG A 182 -8.53 -4.46 0.96
N TYR A 183 -9.78 -4.49 1.40
CA TYR A 183 -10.22 -5.26 2.54
C TYR A 183 -11.58 -5.91 2.25
N ALA A 184 -11.72 -7.17 2.63
CA ALA A 184 -12.99 -7.86 2.68
C ALA A 184 -13.04 -8.82 3.87
N CYS A 185 -14.25 -9.22 4.24
CA CYS A 185 -14.48 -10.12 5.36
C CYS A 185 -15.48 -11.22 4.99
N ALA A 186 -15.47 -12.29 5.78
CA ALA A 186 -16.49 -13.33 5.78
C ALA A 186 -17.06 -13.49 7.19
N ALA A 187 -18.37 -13.73 7.30
CA ALA A 187 -19.09 -13.78 8.56
C ALA A 187 -19.01 -15.15 9.27
N SER A 188 -18.83 -16.25 8.52
CA SER A 188 -18.79 -17.60 9.09
C SER A 188 -17.81 -18.53 8.35
N PRO A 189 -16.65 -18.87 8.93
CA PRO A 189 -16.10 -18.30 10.16
C PRO A 189 -15.78 -16.81 9.99
N LEU A 190 -15.85 -16.05 11.09
CA LEU A 190 -15.49 -14.62 11.07
C LEU A 190 -14.01 -14.46 10.74
N THR A 191 -13.73 -14.07 9.50
CA THR A 191 -12.38 -13.98 8.94
C THR A 191 -12.30 -12.76 8.03
N PHE A 192 -11.09 -12.28 7.80
CA PHE A 192 -10.80 -11.20 6.88
C PHE A 192 -9.61 -11.51 5.99
N GLU A 193 -9.55 -10.74 4.91
CA GLU A 193 -8.50 -10.66 3.94
C GLU A 193 -8.23 -9.19 3.61
N MET A 194 -6.95 -8.86 3.48
CA MET A 194 -6.48 -7.62 2.89
C MET A 194 -5.50 -7.95 1.80
N ASP A 195 -5.44 -7.12 0.78
CA ASP A 195 -4.49 -7.30 -0.29
C ASP A 195 -4.00 -5.97 -0.88
N ALA A 196 -2.91 -6.05 -1.63
CA ALA A 196 -2.32 -4.92 -2.35
C ALA A 196 -1.57 -5.38 -3.60
N VAL A 197 -1.53 -4.53 -4.63
CA VAL A 197 -0.66 -4.74 -5.78
C VAL A 197 0.78 -4.40 -5.40
N LEU A 198 1.74 -5.25 -5.79
CA LEU A 198 3.17 -4.95 -5.65
C LEU A 198 3.75 -4.47 -6.99
N GLU A 199 4.61 -3.46 -6.93
CA GLU A 199 5.18 -2.83 -8.11
C GLU A 199 6.52 -3.46 -8.53
N SER A 200 7.38 -3.83 -7.59
CA SER A 200 8.76 -4.25 -7.80
C SER A 200 8.84 -5.58 -8.53
N ILE A 201 9.60 -5.62 -9.63
CA ILE A 201 9.94 -6.87 -10.34
C ILE A 201 10.66 -7.84 -9.41
N ALA A 202 11.48 -7.32 -8.48
CA ALA A 202 12.12 -8.16 -7.48
C ALA A 202 11.10 -8.91 -6.61
N TYR A 203 9.98 -8.29 -6.23
CA TYR A 203 8.96 -8.94 -5.41
C TYR A 203 7.93 -9.73 -6.20
N THR A 204 7.52 -9.25 -7.37
CA THR A 204 6.52 -9.93 -8.20
C THR A 204 7.10 -11.13 -8.95
N SER A 205 8.34 -11.03 -9.44
CA SER A 205 8.93 -12.05 -10.32
C SER A 205 10.09 -12.81 -9.69
N SER A 206 11.07 -12.12 -9.08
CA SER A 206 12.28 -12.77 -8.57
C SER A 206 12.07 -13.49 -7.23
N GLU A 207 11.43 -12.81 -6.27
CA GLU A 207 11.07 -13.36 -4.96
C GLU A 207 9.67 -13.98 -4.98
N ASN A 208 8.90 -13.75 -6.04
CA ASN A 208 7.60 -14.36 -6.33
C ASN A 208 6.60 -14.28 -5.14
N LYS A 209 6.55 -13.12 -4.47
CA LYS A 209 5.77 -12.93 -3.24
C LYS A 209 4.27 -13.09 -3.44
N LEU A 210 3.75 -12.77 -4.63
CA LEU A 210 2.32 -12.82 -4.94
C LEU A 210 1.77 -14.24 -5.04
N THR A 211 2.60 -15.23 -5.38
CA THR A 211 2.13 -16.63 -5.47
C THR A 211 2.62 -17.50 -4.33
N ALA A 212 3.56 -16.97 -3.52
CA ALA A 212 4.14 -17.64 -2.37
C ALA A 212 3.52 -17.19 -1.03
N ASP A 213 2.56 -16.27 -1.05
CA ASP A 213 1.83 -15.80 0.15
C ASP A 213 0.78 -16.81 0.66
N GLY A 214 0.43 -17.80 -0.15
CA GLY A 214 -0.49 -18.88 0.19
C GLY A 214 -1.96 -18.56 -0.07
N GLY A 215 -2.25 -17.46 -0.74
CA GLY A 215 -3.61 -17.10 -1.16
C GLY A 215 -3.98 -17.68 -2.52
N ASN A 216 -4.95 -17.04 -3.18
CA ASN A 216 -5.56 -17.49 -4.43
C ASN A 216 -5.39 -16.51 -5.59
N SER A 217 -4.83 -15.33 -5.37
CA SER A 217 -4.54 -14.37 -6.43
C SER A 217 -3.10 -14.46 -6.89
N THR A 218 -2.86 -14.21 -8.17
CA THR A 218 -1.51 -14.03 -8.71
C THR A 218 -1.15 -12.55 -8.91
N ASN A 219 -2.13 -11.67 -8.72
CA ASN A 219 -2.02 -10.24 -9.03
C ASN A 219 -1.87 -9.37 -7.78
N TYR A 220 -2.21 -9.91 -6.62
CA TYR A 220 -2.20 -9.20 -5.35
C TYR A 220 -1.40 -9.97 -4.31
N TYR A 221 -0.79 -9.25 -3.38
CA TYR A 221 -0.15 -9.82 -2.20
C TYR A 221 -1.17 -9.89 -1.07
N GLU A 222 -1.47 -11.11 -0.61
CA GLU A 222 -2.62 -11.41 0.23
C GLU A 222 -2.22 -11.62 1.70
N VAL A 223 -2.93 -10.93 2.61
CA VAL A 223 -2.66 -10.98 4.05
C VAL A 223 -3.98 -11.02 4.82
N GLY A 224 -4.15 -12.00 5.70
CA GLY A 224 -5.38 -12.14 6.47
C GLY A 224 -5.41 -13.37 7.34
N THR A 225 -6.60 -13.66 7.86
CA THR A 225 -6.93 -14.92 8.54
C THR A 225 -7.42 -15.99 7.55
N ASN A 226 -7.94 -15.56 6.39
CA ASN A 226 -8.26 -16.40 5.26
C ASN A 226 -7.90 -15.61 4.00
N LEU A 227 -7.22 -16.25 3.04
CA LEU A 227 -6.66 -15.62 1.83
C LEU A 227 -7.40 -16.10 0.58
N LYS A 228 -8.73 -16.25 0.68
CA LYS A 228 -9.62 -16.78 -0.36
C LYS A 228 -10.99 -16.10 -0.36
N ILE A 229 -11.10 -14.99 0.34
CA ILE A 229 -12.29 -14.14 0.43
C ILE A 229 -12.37 -13.29 -0.83
N MET A 230 -11.25 -12.66 -1.21
CA MET A 230 -11.02 -11.93 -2.45
C MET A 230 -10.28 -12.82 -3.46
N GLY A 231 -10.21 -12.39 -4.73
CA GLY A 231 -9.72 -13.18 -5.84
C GLY A 231 -10.69 -14.31 -6.25
N ALA A 232 -11.01 -14.44 -7.54
CA ALA A 232 -11.90 -15.50 -7.99
C ALA A 232 -11.28 -16.91 -7.77
N THR A 233 -11.97 -17.79 -7.04
CA THR A 233 -11.76 -19.25 -7.11
C THR A 233 -12.88 -19.90 -7.92
N ALA A 234 -12.97 -19.63 -9.23
CA ALA A 234 -13.77 -20.46 -10.13
C ALA A 234 -13.30 -20.24 -11.57
N GLY A 235 -12.96 -21.33 -12.27
CA GLY A 235 -12.33 -21.31 -13.59
C GLY A 235 -12.96 -20.31 -14.57
N GLY A 236 -12.13 -19.39 -15.07
CA GLY A 236 -12.55 -18.37 -16.02
C GLY A 236 -11.41 -17.38 -16.20
N VAL A 237 -10.61 -17.66 -17.23
CA VAL A 237 -9.50 -16.86 -17.78
C VAL A 237 -9.60 -15.35 -17.52
N ASP A 238 -8.58 -14.79 -16.86
CA ASP A 238 -8.19 -13.40 -17.06
C ASP A 238 -7.08 -13.37 -18.13
N PHE A 239 -7.25 -12.48 -19.10
CA PHE A 239 -6.42 -12.32 -20.30
C PHE A 239 -5.11 -11.58 -20.01
#